data_AF-A0A3D0VZV2-F1
#
_entry.id   AF-A0A3D0VZV2-F1
#
_cell.length_a   1.000
_cell.length_b   1.000
_cell.length_c   1.000
_cell.angle_alpha   90.00
_cell.angle_beta   90.00
_cell.angle_gamma   90.00
#
_symmetry.space_group_name_H-M   'P 1'
#
loop_
_entity.id
_entity.type
_entity.pdbx_description
1 polymer ?
#
loop_
_entity_poly.entity_id
_entity_poly.type
_entity_poly.pdbx_seq_one_letter_code
_entity_poly.pdbx_strand_id
1 'polypeptide(L)'
;MIKQEQIAEKPIKVQHLGPFVVDQTHAHNSYLILSDDADILVDVPPIQVFDLLKISLNKFIEINELTHMIIQQTHISSANVIIELIDEGFKGKILTNQYLARQIRNLNIPIEIICIEDAQYRMNIGKTMFMGFIPMMFLPIPQMFMTYLPTVQTLLSSTLFSSFYSKADASIDEIKKSLFQYHRLMMPSSDYIKPVLSRVNSLMIKQIFPAAGYLIQPDKIADIIEFESSLDFYNNAQVFKYGYEAKKETNYIEIINHMIVILQKHFSNIEILNTFVGTKLSLSNDTLVLKRSVLEGYKLWNAFFDHIYVKKGIMWLSILEPTVNKYYTDYEIEKPTVYRSLFTTMAMQVQNLGKAKSELEIHLEQLKNQVEKTKDQILRCPITKLFIESVLREILAQDLSIKQEKPQLRGMILVQLDQLNDINKKYGKDAGDEAIRNMAYQLYQVKDRETQLYKQAGPGII
;
A
#
# COMPACT_ATOMS: atom_id res chain seq x y z
N MET A 1 -28.15 -66.19 19.55
CA MET A 1 -28.41 -64.75 19.36
C MET A 1 -27.91 -64.02 20.59
N ILE A 2 -26.67 -63.50 20.50
CA ILE A 2 -26.07 -62.69 21.57
C ILE A 2 -26.69 -61.30 21.45
N LYS A 3 -27.38 -60.85 22.50
CA LYS A 3 -27.87 -59.48 22.60
C LYS A 3 -26.66 -58.55 22.63
N GLN A 4 -26.49 -57.74 21.58
CA GLN A 4 -25.62 -56.57 21.64
C GLN A 4 -26.27 -55.58 22.60
N GLU A 5 -25.71 -55.48 23.80
CA GLU A 5 -25.95 -54.34 24.67
C GLU A 5 -25.44 -53.09 23.95
N GLN A 6 -26.36 -52.22 23.54
CA GLN A 6 -26.05 -50.86 23.13
C GLN A 6 -25.55 -50.13 24.38
N ILE A 7 -24.23 -50.12 24.58
CA ILE A 7 -23.56 -49.24 25.52
C ILE A 7 -23.85 -47.81 25.04
N ALA A 8 -24.58 -47.04 25.84
CA ALA A 8 -24.92 -45.66 25.51
C ALA A 8 -23.64 -44.81 25.53
N GLU A 9 -23.30 -44.21 24.38
CA GLU A 9 -22.12 -43.35 24.24
C GLU A 9 -22.24 -42.10 25.13
N LYS A 10 -21.20 -41.80 25.91
CA LYS A 10 -21.09 -40.62 26.76
C LYS A 10 -21.08 -39.36 25.88
N PRO A 11 -21.96 -38.39 26.14
CA PRO A 11 -21.98 -37.16 25.37
C PRO A 11 -20.70 -36.35 25.58
N ILE A 12 -20.22 -35.70 24.53
CA ILE A 12 -19.09 -34.76 24.60
C ILE A 12 -19.45 -33.63 25.57
N LYS A 13 -18.60 -33.40 26.57
CA LYS A 13 -18.75 -32.30 27.54
C LYS A 13 -17.49 -31.45 27.56
N VAL A 14 -17.66 -30.14 27.55
CA VAL A 14 -16.56 -29.18 27.72
C VAL A 14 -16.66 -28.57 29.11
N GLN A 15 -15.64 -28.79 29.94
CA GLN A 15 -15.52 -28.27 31.30
C GLN A 15 -14.55 -27.09 31.32
N HIS A 16 -14.93 -26.03 32.02
CA HIS A 16 -14.03 -24.92 32.31
C HIS A 16 -13.24 -25.22 33.58
N LEU A 17 -11.91 -25.17 33.51
CA LEU A 17 -11.02 -25.46 34.64
C LEU A 17 -10.60 -24.19 35.39
N GLY A 18 -10.64 -23.03 34.71
CA GLY A 18 -10.30 -21.72 35.25
C GLY A 18 -11.52 -20.99 35.84
N PRO A 19 -11.48 -19.65 35.93
CA PRO A 19 -10.40 -18.77 35.51
C PRO A 19 -9.23 -18.81 36.51
N PHE A 20 -8.01 -18.95 36.02
CA PHE A 20 -6.79 -18.88 36.82
C PHE A 20 -6.27 -17.46 36.85
N VAL A 21 -6.54 -16.73 37.94
CA VAL A 21 -6.13 -15.34 38.13
C VAL A 21 -4.63 -15.28 38.40
N VAL A 22 -3.88 -14.61 37.53
CA VAL A 22 -2.42 -14.49 37.60
C VAL A 22 -2.01 -13.15 38.22
N ASP A 23 -2.76 -12.09 37.93
CA ASP A 23 -2.58 -10.77 38.53
C ASP A 23 -3.91 -10.01 38.63
N GLN A 24 -3.85 -8.69 38.88
CA GLN A 24 -5.03 -7.84 39.05
C GLN A 24 -6.01 -7.85 37.87
N THR A 25 -5.51 -8.07 36.65
CA THR A 25 -6.29 -7.93 35.42
C THR A 25 -6.25 -9.15 34.49
N HIS A 26 -5.31 -10.07 34.71
CA HIS A 26 -5.10 -11.24 33.85
C HIS A 26 -5.61 -12.51 34.52
N ALA A 27 -6.53 -13.18 33.84
CA ALA A 27 -6.96 -14.52 34.19
C ALA A 27 -6.99 -15.40 32.94
N HIS A 28 -6.40 -16.60 33.04
CA HIS A 28 -6.33 -17.56 31.95
C HIS A 28 -7.35 -18.68 32.13
N ASN A 29 -7.91 -19.14 31.02
CA ASN A 29 -8.86 -20.23 31.00
C ASN A 29 -8.22 -21.44 30.31
N SER A 30 -8.33 -22.59 30.96
CA SER A 30 -8.13 -23.89 30.33
C SER A 30 -9.43 -24.66 30.32
N TYR A 31 -9.55 -25.58 29.37
CA TYR A 31 -10.75 -26.36 29.18
C TYR A 31 -10.43 -27.85 29.10
N LEU A 32 -11.35 -28.68 29.58
CA LEU A 32 -11.26 -30.12 29.48
C LEU A 32 -12.44 -30.63 28.65
N ILE A 33 -12.14 -31.28 27.52
CA ILE A 33 -13.13 -31.98 26.71
C ILE A 33 -13.15 -33.43 27.18
N LEU A 34 -14.32 -33.92 27.58
CA LEU A 34 -14.54 -35.30 28.02
C LEU A 34 -15.47 -35.99 27.04
N SER A 35 -15.10 -37.18 26.56
CA SER A 35 -15.96 -38.08 25.79
C SER A 35 -15.62 -39.55 26.06
N ASP A 36 -16.20 -40.49 25.32
CA ASP A 36 -15.75 -41.89 25.33
C ASP A 36 -14.50 -42.12 24.46
N ASP A 37 -14.28 -41.27 23.46
CA ASP A 37 -13.18 -41.43 22.50
C ASP A 37 -11.87 -40.82 23.01
N ALA A 38 -11.95 -39.71 23.75
CA ALA A 38 -10.79 -38.99 24.26
C ALA A 38 -11.13 -37.97 25.36
N ASP A 39 -10.21 -37.86 26.31
CA ASP A 39 -10.14 -36.77 27.27
C ASP A 39 -9.00 -35.82 26.88
N ILE A 40 -9.34 -34.55 26.67
CA ILE A 40 -8.47 -33.55 26.03
C ILE A 40 -8.38 -32.28 26.84
N LEU A 41 -7.16 -31.93 27.27
CA LEU A 41 -6.86 -30.62 27.85
C LEU A 41 -6.63 -29.59 26.73
N VAL A 42 -7.29 -28.44 26.79
CA VAL A 42 -7.14 -27.36 25.81
C VAL A 42 -6.57 -26.12 26.48
N ASP A 43 -5.43 -25.69 25.95
CA ASP A 43 -4.56 -24.62 26.45
C ASP A 43 -4.15 -24.79 27.93
N VAL A 44 -3.03 -24.15 28.29
CA VAL A 44 -2.47 -24.19 29.64
C VAL A 44 -2.26 -22.78 30.17
N PRO A 45 -2.50 -22.53 31.46
CA PRO A 45 -2.26 -21.22 32.04
C PRO A 45 -0.75 -21.03 32.27
N PRO A 46 -0.32 -19.83 32.72
CA PRO A 46 1.05 -19.61 33.14
C PRO A 46 1.49 -20.52 34.30
N ILE A 47 2.79 -20.80 34.39
CA ILE A 47 3.36 -21.76 35.35
C ILE A 47 3.07 -21.39 36.81
N GLN A 48 2.91 -20.10 37.11
CA GLN A 48 2.65 -19.59 38.46
C GLN A 48 1.35 -20.12 39.07
N VAL A 49 0.40 -20.58 38.24
CA VAL A 49 -0.90 -21.09 38.66
C VAL A 49 -1.08 -22.57 38.29
N PHE A 50 0.01 -23.28 38.04
CA PHE A 50 -0.03 -24.70 37.65
C PHE A 50 -0.69 -25.60 38.70
N ASP A 51 -0.41 -25.38 39.99
CA ASP A 51 -1.05 -26.15 41.07
C ASP A 51 -2.57 -25.99 41.06
N LEU A 52 -3.07 -24.80 40.73
CA LEU A 52 -4.51 -24.55 40.60
C LEU A 52 -5.10 -25.30 39.40
N LEU A 53 -4.39 -25.35 38.27
CA LEU A 53 -4.78 -26.18 37.14
C LEU A 53 -4.88 -27.64 37.56
N LYS A 54 -3.86 -28.18 38.24
CA LYS A 54 -3.83 -29.57 38.71
C LYS A 54 -5.01 -29.88 39.63
N ILE A 55 -5.28 -29.00 40.60
CA ILE A 55 -6.43 -29.15 41.52
C ILE A 55 -7.75 -29.14 40.75
N SER A 56 -7.92 -28.24 39.77
CA SER A 56 -9.14 -28.17 38.96
C SER A 56 -9.29 -29.39 38.05
N LEU A 57 -8.21 -29.84 37.42
CA LEU A 57 -8.19 -30.99 36.52
C LEU A 57 -8.53 -32.29 37.25
N ASN A 58 -7.91 -32.54 38.40
CA ASN A 58 -8.10 -33.73 39.23
C ASN A 58 -9.53 -33.89 39.79
N LYS A 59 -10.39 -32.87 39.68
CA LYS A 59 -11.83 -33.02 39.98
C LYS A 59 -12.57 -33.86 38.94
N PHE A 60 -11.98 -34.02 37.75
CA PHE A 60 -12.61 -34.67 36.60
C PHE A 60 -11.81 -35.88 36.10
N ILE A 61 -10.48 -35.77 36.05
CA ILE A 61 -9.59 -36.80 35.49
C ILE A 61 -8.17 -36.66 36.03
N GLU A 62 -7.42 -37.76 36.14
CA GLU A 62 -5.99 -37.71 36.45
C GLU A 62 -5.14 -37.29 35.23
N ILE A 63 -3.99 -36.67 35.45
CA ILE A 63 -3.09 -36.20 34.37
C ILE A 63 -2.60 -37.37 33.48
N ASN A 64 -2.36 -38.53 34.08
CA ASN A 64 -1.90 -39.74 33.39
C ASN A 64 -2.97 -40.39 32.48
N GLU A 65 -4.24 -40.04 32.66
CA GLU A 65 -5.39 -40.55 31.89
C GLU A 65 -5.71 -39.63 30.69
N LEU A 66 -5.18 -38.40 30.66
CA LEU A 66 -5.35 -37.49 29.52
C LEU A 66 -4.78 -38.12 28.25
N THR A 67 -5.63 -38.19 27.22
CA THR A 67 -5.27 -38.78 25.93
C THR A 67 -4.61 -37.78 24.99
N HIS A 68 -5.06 -36.52 25.04
CA HIS A 68 -4.57 -35.46 24.16
C HIS A 68 -4.47 -34.12 24.90
N MET A 69 -3.65 -33.24 24.35
CA MET A 69 -3.57 -31.84 24.73
C MET A 69 -3.63 -30.99 23.45
N ILE A 70 -4.51 -30.01 23.39
CA ILE A 70 -4.56 -29.03 22.29
C ILE A 70 -3.89 -27.75 22.78
N ILE A 71 -2.84 -27.32 22.09
CA ILE A 71 -2.16 -26.04 22.34
C ILE A 71 -2.47 -25.10 21.18
N GLN A 72 -3.44 -24.21 21.39
CA GLN A 72 -3.90 -23.21 20.42
C GLN A 72 -2.96 -22.00 20.36
N GLN A 73 -2.33 -21.71 21.50
CA GLN A 73 -1.47 -20.56 21.73
C GLN A 73 -0.45 -20.85 22.82
N THR A 74 0.60 -20.04 22.91
CA THR A 74 1.63 -20.18 23.95
C THR A 74 2.00 -18.85 24.57
N HIS A 75 2.28 -18.86 25.87
CA HIS A 75 2.93 -17.78 26.59
C HIS A 75 4.37 -18.16 26.92
N ILE A 76 5.13 -17.20 27.48
CA ILE A 76 6.55 -17.40 27.83
C ILE A 76 6.76 -18.64 28.69
N SER A 77 5.83 -18.95 29.61
CA SER A 77 5.96 -20.09 30.52
C SER A 77 5.25 -21.38 30.06
N SER A 78 4.63 -21.42 28.88
CA SER A 78 3.86 -22.60 28.45
C SER A 78 4.73 -23.84 28.32
N ALA A 79 6.00 -23.68 27.92
CA ALA A 79 6.96 -24.78 27.86
C ALA A 79 7.15 -25.47 29.22
N ASN A 80 7.28 -24.68 30.29
CA ASN A 80 7.46 -25.22 31.64
C ASN A 80 6.23 -26.00 32.11
N VAL A 81 5.03 -25.53 31.75
CA VAL A 81 3.79 -26.24 32.11
C VAL A 81 3.65 -27.56 31.35
N ILE A 82 4.06 -27.60 30.08
CA ILE A 82 4.09 -28.85 29.30
C ILE A 82 5.07 -29.85 29.95
N ILE A 83 6.25 -29.39 30.37
CA ILE A 83 7.23 -30.23 31.06
C ILE A 83 6.64 -30.77 32.37
N GLU A 84 6.07 -29.91 33.21
CA GLU A 84 5.45 -30.34 34.47
C GLU A 84 4.29 -31.32 34.27
N LEU A 85 3.45 -31.13 33.25
CA LEU A 85 2.39 -32.11 32.95
C LEU A 85 2.96 -33.48 32.58
N ILE A 86 4.08 -33.53 31.86
CA ILE A 86 4.77 -34.78 31.50
C ILE A 86 5.39 -35.43 32.74
N ASP A 87 6.03 -34.63 33.60
CA ASP A 87 6.63 -35.11 34.85
C ASP A 87 5.55 -35.64 35.81
N GLU A 88 4.36 -35.05 35.81
CA GLU A 88 3.14 -35.53 36.50
C GLU A 88 2.46 -36.73 35.81
N GLY A 89 3.03 -37.23 34.71
CA GLY A 89 2.65 -38.50 34.09
C GLY A 89 1.84 -38.41 32.81
N PHE A 90 1.69 -37.22 32.20
CA PHE A 90 1.04 -37.08 30.90
C PHE A 90 1.82 -37.84 29.82
N LYS A 91 1.14 -38.78 29.14
CA LYS A 91 1.71 -39.62 28.07
C LYS A 91 0.93 -39.54 26.75
N GLY A 92 -0.04 -38.63 26.69
CA GLY A 92 -0.88 -38.42 25.53
C GLY A 92 -0.17 -37.72 24.38
N LYS A 93 -0.96 -37.26 23.40
CA LYS A 93 -0.46 -36.56 22.21
C LYS A 93 -0.74 -35.07 22.28
N ILE A 94 0.17 -34.25 21.78
CA ILE A 94 -0.05 -32.81 21.65
C ILE A 94 -0.54 -32.48 20.24
N LEU A 95 -1.71 -31.87 20.11
CA LEU A 95 -2.21 -31.28 18.87
C LEU A 95 -1.92 -29.78 18.86
N THR A 96 -1.23 -29.31 17.81
CA THR A 96 -0.96 -27.88 17.64
C THR A 96 -0.66 -27.55 16.17
N ASN A 97 -0.25 -26.33 15.84
CA ASN A 97 0.18 -25.94 14.50
C ASN A 97 1.68 -26.17 14.29
N GLN A 98 2.16 -26.16 13.04
CA GLN A 98 3.57 -26.41 12.73
C GLN A 98 4.52 -25.40 13.41
N TYR A 99 4.09 -24.15 13.55
CA TYR A 99 4.87 -23.09 14.19
C TYR A 99 5.14 -23.37 15.68
N LEU A 100 4.11 -23.74 16.43
CA LEU A 100 4.20 -24.09 17.85
C LEU A 100 4.83 -25.47 18.04
N ALA A 101 4.52 -26.45 17.18
CA ALA A 101 5.13 -27.77 17.21
C ALA A 101 6.66 -27.69 17.13
N ARG A 102 7.21 -26.81 16.29
CA ARG A 102 8.67 -26.58 16.22
C ARG A 102 9.25 -26.09 17.55
N GLN A 103 8.54 -25.22 18.26
CA GLN A 103 8.98 -24.72 19.57
C GLN A 103 8.93 -25.82 20.63
N ILE A 104 7.86 -26.63 20.65
CA ILE A 104 7.71 -27.74 21.59
C ILE A 104 8.78 -28.83 21.32
N ARG A 105 9.07 -29.14 20.06
CA ARG A 105 10.13 -30.11 19.71
C ARG A 105 11.52 -29.67 20.22
N ASN A 106 11.79 -28.37 20.27
CA ASN A 106 13.05 -27.86 20.81
C ASN A 106 13.21 -28.10 22.32
N LEU A 107 12.14 -28.48 23.04
CA LEU A 107 12.21 -28.87 24.45
C LEU A 107 12.85 -30.26 24.64
N ASN A 108 13.05 -31.03 23.56
CA ASN A 108 13.61 -32.39 23.59
C ASN A 108 12.88 -33.35 24.55
N ILE A 109 11.58 -33.15 24.71
CA ILE A 109 10.69 -33.99 25.52
C ILE A 109 10.15 -35.18 24.68
N PRO A 110 10.02 -36.37 25.27
CA PRO A 110 9.59 -37.58 24.54
C PRO A 110 8.06 -37.62 24.37
N ILE A 111 7.50 -36.70 23.59
CA ILE A 111 6.05 -36.62 23.35
C ILE A 111 5.69 -36.58 21.87
N GLU A 112 4.60 -37.27 21.51
CA GLU A 112 4.08 -37.27 20.15
C GLU A 112 3.34 -35.94 19.88
N ILE A 113 3.68 -35.30 18.75
CA ILE A 113 3.09 -34.03 18.34
C ILE A 113 2.44 -34.19 16.97
N ILE A 114 1.14 -33.92 16.90
CA ILE A 114 0.33 -33.91 15.68
C ILE A 114 0.12 -32.47 15.25
N CYS A 115 0.49 -32.14 14.01
CA CYS A 115 0.24 -30.80 13.46
C CYS A 115 -1.13 -30.74 12.77
N ILE A 116 -1.92 -29.69 13.04
CA ILE A 116 -3.26 -29.53 12.44
C ILE A 116 -3.20 -29.40 10.91
N GLU A 117 -2.08 -28.93 10.35
CA GLU A 117 -1.83 -28.85 8.92
C GLU A 117 -1.75 -30.24 8.28
N ASP A 118 -1.12 -31.20 8.96
CA ASP A 118 -1.03 -32.59 8.50
C ASP A 118 -2.41 -33.25 8.50
N ALA A 119 -3.29 -32.82 9.41
CA ALA A 119 -4.69 -33.22 9.48
C ALA A 119 -5.61 -32.37 8.56
N GLN A 120 -5.07 -31.52 7.68
CA GLN A 120 -5.86 -30.64 6.80
C GLN A 120 -6.91 -29.80 7.56
N TYR A 121 -6.55 -29.35 8.76
CA TYR A 121 -7.39 -28.54 9.65
C TYR A 121 -8.69 -29.21 10.11
N ARG A 122 -8.79 -30.55 10.02
CA ARG A 122 -9.93 -31.32 10.52
C ARG A 122 -9.43 -32.61 11.14
N MET A 123 -9.95 -32.98 12.30
CA MET A 123 -9.55 -34.22 12.94
C MET A 123 -10.75 -34.94 13.55
N ASN A 124 -10.73 -36.26 13.41
CA ASN A 124 -11.66 -37.16 14.07
C ASN A 124 -10.88 -37.97 15.08
N ILE A 125 -11.30 -37.94 16.34
CA ILE A 125 -10.77 -38.80 17.39
C ILE A 125 -11.87 -39.80 17.73
N GLY A 126 -11.59 -41.07 17.46
CA GLY A 126 -12.60 -42.13 17.56
C GLY A 126 -13.80 -41.89 16.63
N LYS A 127 -15.01 -42.19 17.11
CA LYS A 127 -16.22 -42.16 16.27
C LYS A 127 -17.06 -40.90 16.42
N THR A 128 -17.02 -40.27 17.59
CA THR A 128 -17.97 -39.21 17.99
C THR A 128 -17.32 -37.83 18.01
N MET A 129 -16.00 -37.75 18.19
CA MET A 129 -15.29 -36.48 18.33
C MET A 129 -14.76 -35.95 17.00
N PHE A 130 -15.51 -35.00 16.42
CA PHE A 130 -15.12 -34.24 15.24
C PHE A 130 -14.65 -32.85 15.65
N MET A 131 -13.50 -32.42 15.12
CA MET A 131 -12.90 -31.11 15.37
C MET A 131 -12.55 -30.42 14.05
N GLY A 132 -12.86 -29.13 13.97
CA GLY A 132 -12.36 -28.23 12.93
C GLY A 132 -11.39 -27.23 13.54
N PHE A 133 -10.27 -26.98 12.85
CA PHE A 133 -9.28 -25.99 13.27
C PHE A 133 -9.36 -24.76 12.36
N ILE A 134 -9.40 -23.57 12.96
CA ILE A 134 -9.55 -22.31 12.23
C ILE A 134 -8.28 -21.48 12.47
N PRO A 135 -7.39 -21.35 11.47
CA PRO A 135 -6.16 -20.59 11.62
C PRO A 135 -6.42 -19.11 11.92
N MET A 136 -5.62 -18.56 12.83
CA MET A 136 -5.56 -17.16 13.20
C MET A 136 -4.13 -16.64 13.04
N MET A 137 -3.97 -15.51 12.35
CA MET A 137 -2.67 -14.91 12.08
C MET A 137 -2.57 -13.57 12.79
N PHE A 138 -1.51 -13.36 13.57
CA PHE A 138 -1.24 -12.11 14.29
C PHE A 138 -2.34 -11.69 15.29
N LEU A 139 -2.96 -12.67 15.96
CA LEU A 139 -4.00 -12.42 16.97
C LEU A 139 -3.66 -13.08 18.33
N PRO A 140 -2.64 -12.64 19.08
CA PRO A 140 -1.59 -11.67 18.72
C PRO A 140 -0.30 -12.34 18.21
N ILE A 141 -0.18 -13.66 18.36
CA ILE A 141 1.03 -14.43 17.99
C ILE A 141 1.00 -14.71 16.47
N PRO A 142 2.17 -14.84 15.79
CA PRO A 142 2.22 -15.02 14.35
C PRO A 142 1.32 -16.12 13.78
N GLN A 143 1.24 -17.28 14.45
CA GLN A 143 0.39 -18.40 14.04
C GLN A 143 -0.29 -19.03 15.25
N MET A 144 -1.62 -18.97 15.26
CA MET A 144 -2.52 -19.52 16.26
C MET A 144 -3.70 -20.18 15.57
N PHE A 145 -4.59 -20.82 16.32
CA PHE A 145 -5.84 -21.34 15.77
C PHE A 145 -6.94 -21.42 16.83
N MET A 146 -8.19 -21.51 16.37
CA MET A 146 -9.33 -21.88 17.19
C MET A 146 -9.71 -23.33 16.92
N THR A 147 -10.41 -23.94 17.86
CA THR A 147 -10.93 -25.30 17.75
C THR A 147 -12.44 -25.24 17.84
N TYR A 148 -13.11 -25.71 16.80
CA TYR A 148 -14.56 -25.80 16.73
C TYR A 148 -14.99 -27.26 16.83
N LEU A 149 -15.94 -27.53 17.72
CA LEU A 149 -16.55 -28.84 17.94
C LEU A 149 -17.97 -28.82 17.35
N PRO A 150 -18.19 -29.32 16.12
CA PRO A 150 -19.49 -29.21 15.46
C PRO A 150 -20.59 -29.99 16.17
N THR A 151 -20.26 -31.14 16.77
CA THR A 151 -21.21 -32.03 17.46
C THR A 151 -21.93 -31.32 18.62
N VAL A 152 -21.21 -30.46 19.34
CA VAL A 152 -21.73 -29.69 20.49
C VAL A 152 -21.79 -28.19 20.22
N GLN A 153 -21.55 -27.77 18.98
CA GLN A 153 -21.63 -26.37 18.53
C GLN A 153 -20.81 -25.42 19.41
N THR A 154 -19.61 -25.86 19.80
CA THR A 154 -18.76 -25.16 20.75
C THR A 154 -17.50 -24.64 20.06
N LEU A 155 -17.16 -23.37 20.30
CA LEU A 155 -15.94 -22.74 19.81
C LEU A 155 -14.99 -22.47 20.98
N LEU A 156 -13.83 -23.12 20.97
CA LEU A 156 -12.68 -22.76 21.79
C LEU A 156 -11.91 -21.69 21.02
N SER A 157 -12.18 -20.43 21.35
CA SER A 157 -11.85 -19.27 20.51
C SER A 157 -10.43 -18.74 20.71
N SER A 158 -9.64 -19.39 21.57
CA SER A 158 -8.32 -18.91 21.95
C SER A 158 -8.40 -17.42 22.36
N THR A 159 -7.51 -16.57 21.88
CA THR A 159 -7.47 -15.12 22.18
C THR A 159 -8.62 -14.32 21.57
N LEU A 160 -9.32 -14.84 20.56
CA LEU A 160 -10.53 -14.20 20.04
C LEU A 160 -11.61 -14.23 21.14
N PHE A 161 -12.33 -13.13 21.32
CA PHE A 161 -13.25 -12.90 22.44
C PHE A 161 -12.63 -12.88 23.86
N SER A 162 -11.29 -12.96 23.99
CA SER A 162 -10.64 -12.83 25.30
C SER A 162 -10.75 -11.40 25.85
N SER A 163 -10.74 -11.29 27.18
CA SER A 163 -10.92 -10.02 27.89
C SER A 163 -10.01 -9.91 29.11
N PHE A 164 -9.76 -8.69 29.60
CA PHE A 164 -9.23 -8.52 30.95
C PHE A 164 -10.28 -8.91 31.98
N TYR A 165 -9.83 -9.50 33.08
CA TYR A 165 -10.66 -9.98 34.18
C TYR A 165 -10.50 -9.06 35.39
N SER A 166 -11.57 -8.75 36.11
CA SER A 166 -11.47 -7.92 37.32
C SER A 166 -12.31 -8.44 38.49
N LYS A 167 -13.50 -8.98 38.24
CA LYS A 167 -14.44 -9.46 39.26
C LYS A 167 -15.42 -10.45 38.64
N ALA A 168 -15.79 -11.50 39.35
CA ALA A 168 -16.54 -12.64 38.79
C ALA A 168 -17.88 -12.26 38.10
N ASP A 169 -18.62 -11.32 38.67
CA ASP A 169 -19.95 -10.91 38.18
C ASP A 169 -19.87 -9.59 37.39
N ALA A 170 -19.35 -9.67 36.15
CA ALA A 170 -19.29 -8.53 35.25
C ALA A 170 -20.57 -8.38 34.43
N SER A 171 -21.04 -7.14 34.25
CA SER A 171 -22.13 -6.85 33.33
C SER A 171 -21.69 -7.03 31.87
N ILE A 172 -22.65 -7.18 30.95
CA ILE A 172 -22.33 -7.29 29.52
C ILE A 172 -21.53 -6.08 28.99
N ASP A 173 -21.81 -4.87 29.49
CA ASP A 173 -21.09 -3.66 29.12
C ASP A 173 -19.65 -3.66 29.67
N GLU A 174 -19.44 -4.18 30.88
CA GLU A 174 -18.11 -4.37 31.46
C GLU A 174 -17.30 -5.41 30.68
N ILE A 175 -17.95 -6.50 30.23
CA ILE A 175 -17.32 -7.52 29.38
C ILE A 175 -16.92 -6.90 28.04
N LYS A 176 -17.83 -6.19 27.35
CA LYS A 176 -17.54 -5.50 26.09
C LYS A 176 -16.37 -4.52 26.22
N LYS A 177 -16.36 -3.73 27.30
CA LYS A 177 -15.27 -2.79 27.58
C LYS A 177 -13.95 -3.51 27.81
N SER A 178 -13.95 -4.58 28.61
CA SER A 178 -12.73 -5.34 28.94
C SER A 178 -12.19 -6.12 27.74
N LEU A 179 -13.09 -6.65 26.89
CA LEU A 179 -12.78 -7.27 25.61
C LEU A 179 -12.11 -6.25 24.67
N PHE A 180 -12.73 -5.08 24.47
CA PHE A 180 -12.15 -4.04 23.63
C PHE A 180 -10.76 -3.61 24.12
N GLN A 181 -10.58 -3.42 25.43
CA GLN A 181 -9.29 -3.07 26.00
C GLN A 181 -8.23 -4.16 25.76
N TYR A 182 -8.59 -5.43 25.93
CA TYR A 182 -7.71 -6.56 25.68
C TYR A 182 -7.29 -6.61 24.20
N HIS A 183 -8.26 -6.56 23.29
CA HIS A 183 -8.02 -6.63 21.85
C HIS A 183 -7.17 -5.46 21.37
N ARG A 184 -7.47 -4.24 21.82
CA ARG A 184 -6.68 -3.06 21.49
C ARG A 184 -5.23 -3.15 21.97
N LEU A 185 -4.99 -3.74 23.14
CA LEU A 185 -3.64 -3.87 23.69
C LEU A 185 -2.85 -4.99 23.01
N MET A 186 -3.50 -6.14 22.81
CA MET A 186 -2.83 -7.37 22.38
C MET A 186 -2.72 -7.46 20.86
N MET A 187 -3.72 -6.99 20.11
CA MET A 187 -3.81 -7.20 18.66
C MET A 187 -3.30 -5.98 17.86
N PRO A 188 -2.80 -6.18 16.63
CA PRO A 188 -2.30 -5.06 15.81
C PRO A 188 -3.39 -4.09 15.34
N SER A 189 -4.55 -4.59 14.92
CA SER A 189 -5.72 -3.81 14.53
C SER A 189 -6.94 -4.71 14.39
N SER A 190 -8.15 -4.12 14.33
CA SER A 190 -9.37 -4.87 14.05
C SER A 190 -9.43 -5.44 12.63
N ASP A 191 -8.58 -5.00 11.71
CA ASP A 191 -8.48 -5.59 10.36
C ASP A 191 -7.96 -7.02 10.35
N TYR A 192 -7.20 -7.43 11.38
CA TYR A 192 -6.79 -8.82 11.55
C TYR A 192 -7.93 -9.68 12.13
N ILE A 193 -8.85 -9.06 12.87
CA ILE A 193 -10.00 -9.72 13.49
C ILE A 193 -11.08 -10.01 12.44
N LYS A 194 -11.42 -9.02 11.59
CA LYS A 194 -12.54 -9.10 10.63
C LYS A 194 -12.54 -10.38 9.75
N PRO A 195 -11.42 -10.81 9.13
CA PRO A 195 -11.40 -12.03 8.33
C PRO A 195 -11.67 -13.30 9.15
N VAL A 196 -11.21 -13.33 10.40
CA VAL A 196 -11.43 -14.47 11.31
C VAL A 196 -12.88 -14.49 11.76
N LEU A 197 -13.45 -13.34 12.15
CA LEU A 197 -14.88 -13.22 12.49
C LEU A 197 -15.80 -13.61 11.34
N SER A 198 -15.45 -13.28 10.09
CA SER A 198 -16.22 -13.72 8.92
C SER A 198 -16.33 -15.25 8.85
N ARG A 199 -15.26 -15.99 9.20
CA ARG A 199 -15.29 -17.45 9.30
C ARG A 199 -16.13 -17.92 10.48
N VAL A 200 -15.98 -17.29 11.65
CA VAL A 200 -16.76 -17.60 12.86
C VAL A 200 -18.27 -17.42 12.61
N ASN A 201 -18.67 -16.36 11.91
CA ASN A 201 -20.07 -16.07 11.54
C ASN A 201 -20.70 -17.14 10.63
N SER A 202 -19.89 -17.95 9.95
CA SER A 202 -20.40 -19.06 9.13
C SER A 202 -20.69 -20.35 9.93
N LEU A 203 -20.34 -20.38 11.22
CA LEU A 203 -20.48 -21.54 12.09
C LEU A 203 -21.76 -21.46 12.94
N MET A 204 -22.32 -22.61 13.28
CA MET A 204 -23.42 -22.70 14.24
C MET A 204 -22.84 -22.81 15.65
N ILE A 205 -22.84 -21.72 16.40
CA ILE A 205 -22.19 -21.64 17.71
C ILE A 205 -23.24 -21.45 18.81
N LYS A 206 -23.22 -22.34 19.81
CA LYS A 206 -24.01 -22.24 21.06
C LYS A 206 -23.17 -21.84 22.26
N GLN A 207 -21.87 -22.06 22.21
CA GLN A 207 -20.94 -21.80 23.32
C GLN A 207 -19.60 -21.27 22.77
N ILE A 208 -19.05 -20.26 23.44
CA ILE A 208 -17.72 -19.70 23.16
C ILE A 208 -16.89 -19.76 24.44
N PHE A 209 -15.68 -20.28 24.30
CA PHE A 209 -14.72 -20.49 25.38
C PHE A 209 -13.40 -19.77 25.04
N PRO A 210 -13.19 -18.54 25.55
CA PRO A 210 -11.99 -17.75 25.29
C PRO A 210 -10.81 -18.15 26.19
N ALA A 211 -9.58 -18.06 25.69
CA ALA A 211 -8.36 -18.40 26.43
C ALA A 211 -8.09 -17.51 27.65
N ALA A 212 -8.66 -16.30 27.72
CA ALA A 212 -8.51 -15.41 28.86
C ALA A 212 -9.77 -14.60 29.16
N GLY A 213 -9.94 -14.26 30.44
CA GLY A 213 -11.01 -13.39 30.91
C GLY A 213 -12.35 -14.10 31.11
N TYR A 214 -13.42 -13.34 30.91
CA TYR A 214 -14.80 -13.78 31.17
C TYR A 214 -15.26 -14.85 30.19
N LEU A 215 -16.05 -15.81 30.70
CA LEU A 215 -16.84 -16.68 29.84
C LEU A 215 -18.01 -15.90 29.22
N ILE A 216 -18.37 -16.26 27.99
CA ILE A 216 -19.51 -15.66 27.31
C ILE A 216 -20.74 -16.52 27.54
N GLN A 217 -21.76 -15.92 28.13
CA GLN A 217 -23.04 -16.59 28.36
C GLN A 217 -23.72 -16.90 27.01
N PRO A 218 -24.37 -18.07 26.85
CA PRO A 218 -24.96 -18.48 25.57
C PRO A 218 -25.93 -17.45 24.95
N ASP A 219 -26.72 -16.76 25.79
CA ASP A 219 -27.67 -15.72 25.36
C ASP A 219 -27.00 -14.40 24.95
N LYS A 220 -25.71 -14.22 25.24
CA LYS A 220 -24.92 -13.02 24.91
C LYS A 220 -23.98 -13.19 23.72
N ILE A 221 -23.87 -14.40 23.18
CA ILE A 221 -22.93 -14.71 22.09
C ILE A 221 -23.17 -13.81 20.87
N ALA A 222 -24.43 -13.65 20.44
CA ALA A 222 -24.76 -12.82 19.28
C ALA A 222 -24.34 -11.36 19.51
N ASP A 223 -24.68 -10.78 20.66
CA ASP A 223 -24.35 -9.41 21.03
C ASP A 223 -22.84 -9.15 21.09
N ILE A 224 -22.06 -10.15 21.53
CA ILE A 224 -20.60 -10.06 21.59
C ILE A 224 -19.97 -10.18 20.20
N ILE A 225 -20.44 -11.12 19.37
CA ILE A 225 -19.97 -11.26 17.98
C ILE A 225 -20.26 -10.00 17.18
N GLU A 226 -21.46 -9.42 17.32
CA GLU A 226 -21.84 -8.16 16.68
C GLU A 226 -20.96 -7.01 17.17
N PHE A 227 -20.76 -6.90 18.49
CA PHE A 227 -19.88 -5.90 19.08
C PHE A 227 -18.46 -6.02 18.53
N GLU A 228 -17.88 -7.22 18.52
CA GLU A 228 -16.51 -7.44 18.05
C GLU A 228 -16.36 -7.14 16.55
N SER A 229 -17.39 -7.49 15.76
CA SER A 229 -17.45 -7.17 14.32
C SER A 229 -17.53 -5.66 14.05
N SER A 230 -18.10 -4.90 14.99
CA SER A 230 -18.22 -3.43 14.90
C SER A 230 -16.96 -2.69 15.35
N LEU A 231 -15.99 -3.37 15.95
CA LEU A 231 -14.78 -2.73 16.48
C LEU A 231 -13.93 -2.14 15.36
N ASP A 232 -13.59 -0.86 15.51
CA ASP A 232 -12.62 -0.17 14.67
C ASP A 232 -11.47 0.35 15.54
N PHE A 233 -10.38 -0.42 15.57
CA PHE A 233 -9.17 0.00 16.26
C PHE A 233 -7.91 -0.31 15.47
N TYR A 234 -6.92 0.56 15.63
CA TYR A 234 -5.57 0.35 15.13
C TYR A 234 -4.64 0.55 16.31
N ASN A 235 -3.75 -0.41 16.56
CA ASN A 235 -2.70 -0.28 17.56
C ASN A 235 -1.54 0.57 17.01
N ASN A 236 -1.91 1.70 16.40
CA ASN A 236 -1.01 2.75 15.97
C ASN A 236 -1.34 4.01 16.77
N ALA A 237 -0.80 4.09 17.99
CA ALA A 237 -0.96 5.25 18.86
C ALA A 237 -0.48 6.57 18.24
N GLN A 238 0.29 6.51 17.14
CA GLN A 238 0.70 7.69 16.36
C GLN A 238 -0.44 8.30 15.56
N VAL A 239 -1.52 7.56 15.28
CA VAL A 239 -2.58 8.02 14.36
C VAL A 239 -3.90 8.19 15.08
N PHE A 240 -4.24 7.29 16.00
CA PHE A 240 -5.48 7.38 16.76
C PHE A 240 -5.22 7.35 18.27
N LYS A 241 -6.04 8.11 18.99
CA LYS A 241 -6.26 8.00 20.43
C LYS A 241 -7.66 7.43 20.64
N TYR A 242 -7.85 6.69 21.73
CA TYR A 242 -9.13 6.13 22.09
C TYR A 242 -9.50 6.61 23.49
N GLY A 243 -10.66 7.26 23.61
CA GLY A 243 -11.19 7.71 24.90
C GLY A 243 -11.66 6.55 25.79
N TYR A 244 -12.14 6.89 26.99
CA TYR A 244 -12.65 5.92 27.97
C TYR A 244 -13.86 5.10 27.46
N GLU A 245 -14.60 5.64 26.48
CA GLU A 245 -15.76 5.03 25.81
C GLU A 245 -15.40 4.30 24.51
N ALA A 246 -14.11 4.01 24.25
CA ALA A 246 -13.66 3.38 23.00
C ALA A 246 -13.89 4.22 21.71
N LYS A 247 -14.32 5.47 21.82
CA LYS A 247 -14.44 6.38 20.67
C LYS A 247 -13.07 6.68 20.06
N LYS A 248 -12.97 6.48 18.75
CA LYS A 248 -11.80 6.76 17.90
C LYS A 248 -11.64 8.27 17.73
N GLU A 249 -10.50 8.80 18.17
CA GLU A 249 -10.10 10.19 17.99
C GLU A 249 -8.79 10.25 17.20
N THR A 250 -8.67 11.19 16.25
CA THR A 250 -7.44 11.33 15.46
C THR A 250 -6.36 12.08 16.23
N ASN A 251 -5.17 11.49 16.32
CA ASN A 251 -4.02 12.04 17.01
C ASN A 251 -3.23 13.00 16.12
N TYR A 252 -3.82 14.15 15.80
CA TYR A 252 -3.20 15.14 14.91
C TYR A 252 -1.82 15.65 15.39
N ILE A 253 -1.54 15.61 16.70
CA ILE A 253 -0.23 15.99 17.23
C ILE A 253 0.86 15.03 16.73
N GLU A 254 0.65 13.73 16.87
CA GLU A 254 1.62 12.72 16.43
C GLU A 254 1.72 12.65 14.91
N ILE A 255 0.61 12.85 14.19
CA ILE A 255 0.63 12.96 12.72
C ILE A 255 1.47 14.17 12.29
N ILE A 256 1.32 15.32 12.95
CA ILE A 256 2.15 16.51 12.68
C ILE A 256 3.61 16.25 13.03
N ASN A 257 3.91 15.57 14.15
CA ASN A 257 5.28 15.19 14.50
C ASN A 257 5.91 14.33 13.40
N HIS A 258 5.15 13.41 12.81
CA HIS A 258 5.62 12.64 11.66
C HIS A 258 5.89 13.53 10.43
N MET A 259 5.05 14.53 10.14
CA MET A 259 5.32 15.51 9.08
C MET A 259 6.62 16.28 9.35
N ILE A 260 6.86 16.70 10.59
CA ILE A 260 8.09 17.40 10.98
C ILE A 260 9.32 16.51 10.79
N VAL A 261 9.24 15.22 11.16
CA VAL A 261 10.32 14.25 10.92
C VAL A 261 10.64 14.09 9.44
N ILE A 262 9.64 14.16 8.56
CA ILE A 262 9.87 14.15 7.12
C ILE A 262 10.59 15.43 6.68
N LEU A 263 10.17 16.60 7.16
CA LEU A 263 10.86 17.86 6.85
C LEU A 263 12.31 17.85 7.32
N GLN A 264 12.61 17.26 8.48
CA GLN A 264 13.98 17.15 9.01
C GLN A 264 14.92 16.35 8.09
N LYS A 265 14.40 15.49 7.21
CA LYS A 265 15.23 14.78 6.22
C LYS A 265 15.70 15.67 5.08
N HIS A 266 15.03 16.79 4.86
CA HIS A 266 15.25 17.67 3.71
C HIS A 266 15.72 19.09 4.11
N PHE A 267 15.44 19.53 5.33
CA PHE A 267 15.72 20.88 5.82
C PHE A 267 16.44 20.87 7.16
N SER A 268 17.19 21.95 7.44
CA SER A 268 17.89 22.09 8.72
C SER A 268 16.93 22.31 9.89
N ASN A 269 17.30 21.82 11.08
CA ASN A 269 16.50 22.00 12.29
C ASN A 269 16.21 23.49 12.60
N ILE A 270 17.20 24.36 12.37
CA ILE A 270 17.08 25.81 12.59
C ILE A 270 16.03 26.41 11.64
N GLU A 271 16.02 25.98 10.38
CA GLU A 271 15.06 26.47 9.39
C GLU A 271 13.62 26.06 9.74
N ILE A 272 13.42 24.82 10.19
CA ILE A 272 12.12 24.32 10.65
C ILE A 272 11.68 25.10 11.88
N LEU A 273 12.56 25.26 12.88
CA LEU A 273 12.24 26.00 14.10
C LEU A 273 11.81 27.44 13.79
N ASN A 274 12.63 28.17 13.02
CA ASN A 274 12.34 29.56 12.63
C ASN A 274 11.03 29.72 11.86
N THR A 275 10.59 28.66 11.16
CA THR A 275 9.30 28.67 10.47
C THR A 275 8.15 28.78 11.47
N PHE A 276 8.23 28.08 12.62
CA PHE A 276 7.14 28.00 13.60
C PHE A 276 7.31 28.93 14.82
N VAL A 277 8.42 29.67 14.94
CA VAL A 277 8.61 30.69 15.99
C VAL A 277 7.49 31.74 15.96
N GLY A 278 6.90 32.03 17.12
CA GLY A 278 5.84 33.03 17.28
C GLY A 278 4.45 32.58 16.82
N THR A 279 4.28 31.30 16.47
CA THR A 279 2.98 30.72 16.10
C THR A 279 2.27 30.11 17.32
N LYS A 280 1.02 29.67 17.11
CA LYS A 280 0.25 28.89 18.10
C LYS A 280 0.75 27.44 18.24
N LEU A 281 1.78 27.05 17.49
CA LEU A 281 2.38 25.71 17.44
C LEU A 281 3.75 25.77 18.13
N SER A 282 3.84 25.28 19.36
CA SER A 282 5.09 25.33 20.13
C SER A 282 5.92 24.07 19.91
N LEU A 283 6.98 24.18 19.12
CA LEU A 283 7.98 23.12 18.92
C LEU A 283 9.05 23.18 20.00
N SER A 284 9.54 22.01 20.44
CA SER A 284 10.69 21.92 21.35
C SER A 284 11.98 22.31 20.63
N ASN A 285 12.81 23.16 21.24
CA ASN A 285 14.06 23.64 20.64
C ASN A 285 15.06 22.51 20.33
N ASP A 286 15.05 21.43 21.12
CA ASP A 286 16.04 20.36 21.01
C ASP A 286 15.57 19.23 20.08
N THR A 287 14.29 18.85 20.17
CA THR A 287 13.76 17.67 19.45
C THR A 287 12.81 18.01 18.30
N LEU A 288 12.41 19.28 18.15
CA LEU A 288 11.39 19.75 17.20
C LEU A 288 10.03 19.06 17.33
N VAL A 289 9.77 18.39 18.46
CA VAL A 289 8.48 17.73 18.74
C VAL A 289 7.45 18.78 19.17
N LEU A 290 6.28 18.74 18.55
CA LEU A 290 5.09 19.45 18.99
C LEU A 290 4.52 18.73 20.21
N LYS A 291 4.72 19.31 21.40
CA LYS A 291 4.21 18.73 22.67
C LYS A 291 2.82 19.25 23.03
N ARG A 292 2.55 20.52 22.76
CA ARG A 292 1.27 21.19 23.05
C ARG A 292 0.97 22.23 21.99
N SER A 293 -0.30 22.38 21.69
CA SER A 293 -0.84 23.39 20.79
C SER A 293 -2.09 24.01 21.44
N VAL A 294 -2.33 25.29 21.19
CA VAL A 294 -3.58 25.97 21.59
C VAL A 294 -4.76 25.52 20.70
N LEU A 295 -4.45 24.97 19.53
CA LEU A 295 -5.41 24.42 18.58
C LEU A 295 -5.50 22.90 18.74
N GLU A 296 -6.71 22.36 18.58
CA GLU A 296 -7.00 20.94 18.67
C GLU A 296 -7.70 20.40 17.42
N GLY A 297 -7.61 19.08 17.22
CA GLY A 297 -8.32 18.36 16.17
C GLY A 297 -7.96 18.83 14.76
N TYR A 298 -8.97 18.88 13.89
CA TYR A 298 -8.81 19.27 12.49
C TYR A 298 -8.37 20.73 12.30
N LYS A 299 -8.61 21.61 13.28
CA LYS A 299 -8.13 23.00 13.23
C LYS A 299 -6.61 23.07 13.37
N LEU A 300 -6.03 22.25 14.24
CA LEU A 300 -4.59 22.09 14.38
C LEU A 300 -3.97 21.58 13.08
N TRP A 301 -4.58 20.55 12.50
CA TRP A 301 -4.14 19.96 11.24
C TRP A 301 -4.05 20.99 10.11
N ASN A 302 -5.10 21.76 9.86
CA ASN A 302 -5.09 22.77 8.82
C ASN A 302 -4.11 23.91 9.11
N ALA A 303 -4.09 24.42 10.35
CA ALA A 303 -3.21 25.52 10.73
C ALA A 303 -1.72 25.20 10.51
N PHE A 304 -1.31 23.95 10.68
CA PHE A 304 0.06 23.52 10.39
C PHE A 304 0.44 23.70 8.91
N PHE A 305 -0.40 23.21 7.98
CA PHE A 305 -0.13 23.35 6.54
C PHE A 305 -0.34 24.78 6.03
N ASP A 306 -1.35 25.49 6.55
CA ASP A 306 -1.59 26.90 6.23
C ASP A 306 -0.32 27.72 6.55
N HIS A 307 0.28 27.47 7.71
CA HIS A 307 1.46 28.18 8.15
C HIS A 307 2.69 27.87 7.30
N ILE A 308 2.90 26.59 6.95
CA ILE A 308 3.95 26.18 6.01
C ILE A 308 3.77 26.88 4.66
N TYR A 309 2.55 26.89 4.13
CA TYR A 309 2.25 27.54 2.86
C TYR A 309 2.59 29.02 2.87
N VAL A 310 2.19 29.75 3.92
CA VAL A 310 2.44 31.19 4.04
C VAL A 310 3.94 31.52 4.18
N LYS A 311 4.70 30.70 4.91
CA LYS A 311 6.12 31.01 5.21
C LYS A 311 7.12 30.43 4.22
N LYS A 312 6.86 29.24 3.68
CA LYS A 312 7.80 28.46 2.86
C LYS A 312 7.26 28.14 1.47
N GLY A 313 5.96 28.30 1.25
CA GLY A 313 5.32 28.09 -0.04
C GLY A 313 5.17 26.61 -0.41
N ILE A 314 5.03 26.36 -1.71
CA ILE A 314 4.60 25.08 -2.28
C ILE A 314 5.64 23.97 -2.09
N MET A 315 6.93 24.31 -2.09
CA MET A 315 8.02 23.32 -2.05
C MET A 315 7.92 22.37 -0.85
N TRP A 316 7.63 22.91 0.34
CA TRP A 316 7.50 22.10 1.55
C TRP A 316 6.23 21.25 1.54
N LEU A 317 5.13 21.76 0.97
CA LEU A 317 3.89 21.02 0.82
C LEU A 317 4.06 19.84 -0.13
N SER A 318 4.76 20.02 -1.26
CA SER A 318 5.01 18.93 -2.21
C SER A 318 5.83 17.78 -1.61
N ILE A 319 6.70 18.06 -0.64
CA ILE A 319 7.44 17.02 0.09
C ILE A 319 6.52 16.25 1.04
N LEU A 320 5.55 16.92 1.66
CA LEU A 320 4.62 16.32 2.61
C LEU A 320 3.43 15.63 1.95
N GLU A 321 3.08 16.03 0.73
CA GLU A 321 1.91 15.54 -0.01
C GLU A 321 1.82 14.01 -0.10
N PRO A 322 2.90 13.25 -0.42
CA PRO A 322 2.81 11.79 -0.50
C PRO A 322 2.39 11.16 0.83
N THR A 323 2.90 11.70 1.94
CA THR A 323 2.55 11.21 3.27
C THR A 323 1.14 11.61 3.66
N VAL A 324 0.71 12.84 3.36
CA VAL A 324 -0.69 13.28 3.55
C VAL A 324 -1.66 12.40 2.77
N ASN A 325 -1.34 12.04 1.53
CA ASN A 325 -2.14 11.13 0.71
C ASN A 325 -2.18 9.72 1.34
N LYS A 326 -1.06 9.24 1.86
CA LYS A 326 -1.02 7.96 2.59
C LYS A 326 -1.93 7.98 3.82
N TYR A 327 -1.93 9.06 4.61
CA TYR A 327 -2.84 9.20 5.74
C TYR A 327 -4.31 9.26 5.35
N TYR A 328 -4.62 9.87 4.21
CA TYR A 328 -5.97 9.87 3.66
C TYR A 328 -6.41 8.47 3.20
N THR A 329 -5.54 7.73 2.50
CA THR A 329 -5.85 6.39 1.98
C THR A 329 -5.91 5.33 3.08
N ASP A 330 -4.93 5.28 3.98
CA ASP A 330 -4.78 4.21 4.96
C ASP A 330 -5.67 4.42 6.19
N TYR A 331 -6.01 5.68 6.52
CA TYR A 331 -6.66 6.04 7.79
C TYR A 331 -7.88 6.96 7.63
N GLU A 332 -8.29 7.26 6.38
CA GLU A 332 -9.45 8.11 6.06
C GLU A 332 -9.38 9.53 6.66
N ILE A 333 -8.17 10.04 6.89
CA ILE A 333 -7.98 11.39 7.47
C ILE A 333 -8.10 12.45 6.39
N GLU A 334 -9.02 13.39 6.57
CA GLU A 334 -9.25 14.47 5.60
C GLU A 334 -7.97 15.27 5.27
N LYS A 335 -7.77 15.51 3.98
CA LYS A 335 -6.65 16.33 3.49
C LYS A 335 -6.82 17.79 3.94
N PRO A 336 -5.72 18.47 4.32
CA PRO A 336 -5.75 19.90 4.63
C PRO A 336 -6.35 20.73 3.50
N THR A 337 -7.07 21.80 3.86
CA THR A 337 -7.74 22.71 2.92
C THR A 337 -6.77 23.36 1.93
N VAL A 338 -5.52 23.62 2.34
CA VAL A 338 -4.45 24.17 1.50
C VAL A 338 -4.22 23.34 0.24
N TYR A 339 -4.33 22.01 0.31
CA TYR A 339 -4.12 21.18 -0.86
C TYR A 339 -5.24 21.37 -1.89
N ARG A 340 -6.48 21.63 -1.45
CA ARG A 340 -7.61 21.88 -2.38
C ARG A 340 -7.42 23.14 -3.21
N SER A 341 -6.98 24.23 -2.58
CA SER A 341 -6.68 25.48 -3.30
C SER A 341 -5.45 25.33 -4.20
N LEU A 342 -4.43 24.61 -3.74
CA LEU A 342 -3.18 24.38 -4.47
C LEU A 342 -3.39 23.58 -5.77
N PHE A 343 -4.22 22.53 -5.76
CA PHE A 343 -4.59 21.81 -6.99
C PHE A 343 -5.27 22.74 -8.01
N THR A 344 -6.08 23.68 -7.54
CA THR A 344 -6.77 24.64 -8.41
C THR A 344 -5.75 25.61 -9.03
N THR A 345 -4.78 26.09 -8.26
CA THR A 345 -3.71 26.98 -8.76
C THR A 345 -2.77 26.26 -9.73
N MET A 346 -2.38 25.02 -9.43
CA MET A 346 -1.54 24.21 -10.32
C MET A 346 -2.24 23.91 -11.65
N ALA A 347 -3.54 23.57 -11.63
CA ALA A 347 -4.32 23.35 -12.84
C ALA A 347 -4.36 24.60 -13.74
N MET A 348 -4.53 25.79 -13.15
CA MET A 348 -4.48 27.06 -13.89
C MET A 348 -3.09 27.34 -14.48
N GLN A 349 -2.02 27.07 -13.74
CA GLN A 349 -0.65 27.26 -14.24
C GLN A 349 -0.32 26.32 -15.40
N VAL A 350 -0.72 25.05 -15.32
CA VAL A 350 -0.56 24.08 -16.42
C VAL A 350 -1.32 24.55 -17.66
N GLN A 351 -2.54 25.05 -17.49
CA GLN A 351 -3.32 25.59 -18.60
C GLN A 351 -2.63 26.82 -19.24
N ASN A 352 -2.11 27.74 -18.43
CA ASN A 352 -1.41 28.93 -18.92
C ASN A 352 -0.10 28.58 -19.63
N LEU A 353 0.68 27.64 -19.09
CA LEU A 353 1.89 27.11 -19.74
C LEU A 353 1.56 26.42 -21.07
N GLY A 354 0.46 25.67 -21.14
CA GLY A 354 -0.03 25.07 -22.38
C GLY A 354 -0.38 26.11 -23.45
N LYS A 355 -1.00 27.23 -23.07
CA LYS A 355 -1.27 28.35 -23.98
C LYS A 355 0.01 29.00 -24.50
N ALA A 356 0.94 29.34 -23.59
CA ALA A 356 2.21 29.96 -23.95
C ALA A 356 3.06 29.09 -24.88
N LYS A 357 3.06 27.76 -24.65
CA LYS A 357 3.73 26.80 -25.54
C LYS A 357 3.12 26.80 -26.94
N SER A 358 1.80 26.76 -27.04
CA SER A 358 1.09 26.79 -28.33
C SER A 358 1.38 28.07 -29.12
N GLU A 359 1.38 29.24 -28.45
CA GLU A 359 1.73 30.51 -29.07
C GLU A 359 3.17 30.52 -29.61
N LEU A 360 4.12 29.97 -28.85
CA LEU A 360 5.51 29.88 -29.27
C LEU A 360 5.68 28.95 -30.48
N GLU A 361 4.98 27.82 -30.51
CA GLU A 361 4.99 26.88 -31.64
C GLU A 361 4.46 27.55 -32.93
N ILE A 362 3.38 28.33 -32.83
CA ILE A 362 2.86 29.13 -33.95
C ILE A 362 3.91 30.12 -34.45
N HIS A 363 4.59 30.83 -33.54
CA HIS A 363 5.60 31.83 -33.90
C HIS A 363 6.82 31.20 -34.58
N LEU A 364 7.27 30.02 -34.11
CA LEU A 364 8.36 29.28 -34.73
C LEU A 364 8.02 28.83 -36.15
N GLU A 365 6.79 28.36 -36.38
CA GLU A 365 6.35 27.94 -37.72
C GLU A 365 6.27 29.13 -38.69
N GLN A 366 5.81 30.30 -38.21
CA GLN A 366 5.80 31.52 -39.01
C GLN A 366 7.22 31.96 -39.41
N LEU A 367 8.15 31.97 -38.45
CA LEU A 367 9.56 32.29 -38.71
C LEU A 367 10.19 31.33 -39.71
N LYS A 368 9.96 30.02 -39.56
CA LYS A 368 10.46 29.01 -40.48
C LYS A 368 9.98 29.26 -41.92
N ASN A 369 8.69 29.56 -42.09
CA ASN A 369 8.11 29.88 -43.39
C ASN A 369 8.67 31.19 -43.98
N GLN A 370 8.98 32.19 -43.16
CA GLN A 370 9.63 33.42 -43.62
C GLN A 370 11.08 33.19 -44.08
N VAL A 371 11.83 32.37 -43.34
CA VAL A 371 13.21 32.00 -43.70
C VAL A 371 13.27 31.27 -45.03
N GLU A 372 12.41 30.26 -45.23
CA GLU A 372 12.35 29.51 -46.50
C GLU A 372 11.96 30.42 -47.69
N LYS A 373 10.95 31.29 -47.53
CA LYS A 373 10.58 32.25 -48.58
C LYS A 373 11.73 33.20 -48.94
N THR A 374 12.47 33.66 -47.93
CA THR A 374 13.61 34.57 -48.13
C THR A 374 14.75 33.87 -48.84
N LYS A 375 15.05 32.62 -48.46
CA LYS A 375 16.06 31.78 -49.11
C LYS A 375 15.74 31.55 -50.60
N ASP A 376 14.50 31.20 -50.92
CA ASP A 376 14.07 30.97 -52.30
C ASP A 376 14.14 32.23 -53.17
N GLN A 377 13.84 33.40 -52.60
CA GLN A 377 13.95 34.69 -53.31
C GLN A 377 15.40 35.09 -53.60
N ILE A 378 16.34 34.76 -52.71
CA ILE A 378 17.77 35.06 -52.90
C ILE A 378 18.39 34.17 -53.99
N LEU A 379 17.98 32.91 -54.07
CA LEU A 379 18.64 31.91 -54.92
C LEU A 379 18.13 31.87 -56.38
N ARG A 380 17.02 32.56 -56.70
CA ARG A 380 16.36 32.47 -58.02
C ARG A 380 16.27 33.82 -58.74
N CYS A 381 16.41 33.79 -60.06
CA CYS A 381 16.24 34.97 -60.90
C CYS A 381 14.76 35.43 -60.88
N PRO A 382 14.46 36.72 -60.61
CA PRO A 382 13.10 37.22 -60.52
C PRO A 382 12.30 37.08 -61.82
N ILE A 383 12.98 37.13 -62.98
CA ILE A 383 12.37 37.13 -64.32
C ILE A 383 12.08 35.72 -64.84
N THR A 384 13.02 34.78 -64.65
CA THR A 384 12.94 33.41 -65.21
C THR A 384 12.61 32.34 -64.18
N LYS A 385 12.71 32.65 -62.87
CA LYS A 385 12.58 31.71 -61.73
C LYS A 385 13.60 30.57 -61.71
N LEU A 386 14.55 30.56 -62.66
CA LEU A 386 15.70 29.67 -62.67
C LEU A 386 16.69 30.07 -61.56
N PHE A 387 17.49 29.12 -61.09
CA PHE A 387 18.57 29.41 -60.15
C PHE A 387 19.58 30.37 -60.78
N ILE A 388 20.12 31.27 -59.98
CA ILE A 388 21.14 32.22 -60.42
C ILE A 388 22.51 31.55 -60.56
N GLU A 389 23.40 32.17 -61.31
CA GLU A 389 24.74 31.65 -61.62
C GLU A 389 25.59 31.32 -60.38
N SER A 390 25.48 32.07 -59.28
CA SER A 390 26.24 31.78 -58.07
C SER A 390 25.93 30.39 -57.51
N VAL A 391 24.68 29.93 -57.63
CA VAL A 391 24.24 28.59 -57.23
C VAL A 391 24.88 27.53 -58.14
N LEU A 392 24.94 27.79 -59.45
CA LEU A 392 25.63 26.89 -60.39
C LEU A 392 27.11 26.75 -60.04
N ARG A 393 27.79 27.87 -59.75
CA ARG A 393 29.22 27.87 -59.39
C ARG A 393 29.50 27.06 -58.12
N GLU A 394 28.63 27.18 -57.12
CA GLU A 394 28.76 26.43 -55.87
C GLU A 394 28.51 24.93 -56.06
N ILE A 395 27.47 24.56 -56.81
CA ILE A 395 27.18 23.15 -57.14
C ILE A 395 28.33 22.55 -57.94
N LEU A 396 28.84 23.25 -58.97
CA LEU A 396 29.99 22.79 -59.73
C LEU A 396 31.25 22.63 -58.86
N ALA A 397 31.52 23.57 -57.94
CA ALA A 397 32.65 23.46 -57.03
C ALA A 397 32.55 22.23 -56.11
N GLN A 398 31.37 21.95 -55.56
CA GLN A 398 31.12 20.76 -54.76
C GLN A 398 31.26 19.49 -55.61
N ASP A 399 30.59 19.45 -56.76
CA ASP A 399 30.54 18.29 -57.64
C ASP A 399 31.89 17.95 -58.31
N LEU A 400 32.80 18.91 -58.45
CA LEU A 400 34.18 18.71 -58.93
C LEU A 400 35.15 18.33 -57.80
N SER A 401 34.84 18.68 -56.55
CA SER A 401 35.65 18.32 -55.38
C SER A 401 35.52 16.85 -54.98
N ILE A 402 34.43 16.19 -55.38
CA ILE A 402 34.14 14.78 -55.08
C ILE A 402 34.88 13.88 -56.09
N LYS A 403 35.84 13.07 -55.61
CA LYS A 403 36.49 12.03 -56.42
C LYS A 403 35.46 10.93 -56.77
N GLN A 404 35.00 10.89 -58.01
CA GLN A 404 34.09 9.84 -58.47
C GLN A 404 34.85 8.59 -58.96
N GLU A 405 34.37 7.41 -58.58
CA GLU A 405 34.96 6.10 -58.95
C GLU A 405 34.77 5.71 -60.42
N LYS A 406 33.86 6.37 -61.15
CA LYS A 406 33.63 6.16 -62.59
C LYS A 406 33.62 7.49 -63.33
N PRO A 407 34.26 7.59 -64.52
CA PRO A 407 34.22 8.79 -65.34
C PRO A 407 32.80 8.99 -65.89
N GLN A 408 32.07 9.96 -65.36
CA GLN A 408 30.76 10.37 -65.88
C GLN A 408 30.97 11.54 -66.84
N LEU A 409 30.52 11.40 -68.09
CA LEU A 409 30.56 12.49 -69.06
C LEU A 409 29.55 13.57 -68.63
N ARG A 410 30.05 14.76 -68.32
CA ARG A 410 29.22 15.92 -67.97
C ARG A 410 29.38 16.97 -69.06
N GLY A 411 28.27 17.40 -69.63
CA GLY A 411 28.22 18.46 -70.63
C GLY A 411 27.61 19.72 -70.04
N MET A 412 28.20 20.87 -70.36
CA MET A 412 27.56 22.16 -70.13
C MET A 412 27.22 22.77 -71.48
N ILE A 413 25.97 23.21 -71.64
CA ILE A 413 25.51 23.88 -72.85
C ILE A 413 25.20 25.32 -72.48
N LEU A 414 25.90 26.25 -73.12
CA LEU A 414 25.57 27.66 -73.05
C LEU A 414 24.59 27.98 -74.19
N VAL A 415 23.41 28.47 -73.82
CA VAL A 415 22.40 28.91 -74.81
C VAL A 415 22.27 30.42 -74.71
N GLN A 416 22.56 31.12 -75.80
CA GLN A 416 22.53 32.58 -75.88
C GLN A 416 21.47 33.05 -76.88
N LEU A 417 20.87 34.21 -76.59
CA LEU A 417 20.00 34.92 -77.54
C LEU A 417 20.84 35.94 -78.30
N ASP A 418 21.12 35.66 -79.56
CA ASP A 418 22.06 36.45 -80.38
C ASP A 418 21.61 37.92 -80.54
N GLN A 419 20.34 38.15 -80.83
CA GLN A 419 19.80 39.48 -81.15
C GLN A 419 19.17 40.21 -79.95
N LEU A 420 19.45 39.79 -78.72
CA LEU A 420 18.82 40.36 -77.52
C LEU A 420 19.05 41.88 -77.37
N ASN A 421 20.25 42.35 -77.72
CA ASN A 421 20.59 43.77 -77.68
C ASN A 421 19.78 44.59 -78.69
N ASP A 422 19.50 44.02 -79.86
CA ASP A 422 18.71 44.68 -80.90
C ASP A 422 17.22 44.69 -80.55
N ILE A 423 16.73 43.60 -79.95
CA ILE A 423 15.36 43.53 -79.38
C ILE A 423 15.18 44.61 -78.32
N ASN A 424 16.13 44.73 -77.38
CA ASN A 424 16.10 45.75 -76.34
C ASN A 424 16.12 47.18 -76.89
N LYS A 425 16.95 47.45 -77.92
CA LYS A 425 17.03 48.77 -78.56
C LYS A 425 15.77 49.13 -79.34
N LYS A 426 15.11 48.15 -79.96
CA LYS A 426 13.99 48.37 -80.89
C LYS A 426 12.62 48.33 -80.21
N TYR A 427 12.46 47.54 -79.15
CA TYR A 427 11.19 47.29 -78.48
C TYR A 427 11.20 47.56 -76.96
N GLY A 428 12.34 48.01 -76.41
CA GLY A 428 12.49 48.28 -74.98
C GLY A 428 12.92 47.06 -74.17
N LYS A 429 13.30 47.31 -72.91
CA LYS A 429 13.82 46.28 -72.00
C LYS A 429 12.79 45.20 -71.64
N ASP A 430 11.51 45.59 -71.51
CA ASP A 430 10.44 44.66 -71.17
C ASP A 430 10.26 43.57 -72.23
N ALA A 431 10.40 43.93 -73.51
CA ALA A 431 10.35 42.98 -74.62
C ALA A 431 11.54 42.01 -74.63
N GLY A 432 12.72 42.47 -74.19
CA GLY A 432 13.88 41.59 -74.00
C GLY A 432 13.70 40.64 -72.81
N ASP A 433 13.15 41.12 -71.70
CA ASP A 433 12.84 40.29 -70.53
C ASP A 433 11.78 39.23 -70.86
N GLU A 434 10.78 39.56 -71.68
CA GLU A 434 9.80 38.63 -72.21
C GLU A 434 10.44 37.57 -73.12
N ALA A 435 11.34 37.98 -74.02
CA ALA A 435 12.08 37.05 -74.88
C ALA A 435 12.93 36.06 -74.06
N ILE A 436 13.61 36.53 -73.01
CA ILE A 436 14.39 35.69 -72.10
C ILE A 436 13.47 34.73 -71.33
N ARG A 437 12.30 35.19 -70.86
CA ARG A 437 11.33 34.36 -70.15
C ARG A 437 10.78 33.26 -71.05
N ASN A 438 10.42 33.60 -72.28
CA ASN A 438 9.90 32.64 -73.26
C ASN A 438 10.98 31.61 -73.64
N MET A 439 12.23 32.02 -73.83
CA MET A 439 13.34 31.10 -74.04
C MET A 439 13.52 30.14 -72.85
N ALA A 440 13.54 30.67 -71.62
CA ALA A 440 13.66 29.84 -70.42
C ALA A 440 12.50 28.84 -70.30
N TYR A 441 11.29 29.25 -70.65
CA TYR A 441 10.10 28.39 -70.67
C TYR A 441 10.23 27.27 -71.70
N GLN A 442 10.64 27.58 -72.93
CA GLN A 442 10.85 26.59 -73.99
C GLN A 442 11.94 25.58 -73.62
N LEU A 443 13.08 26.06 -73.11
CA LEU A 443 14.15 25.18 -72.62
C LEU A 443 13.67 24.27 -71.49
N TYR A 444 12.81 24.79 -70.60
CA TYR A 444 12.26 24.00 -69.50
C TYR A 444 11.32 22.88 -69.97
N GLN A 445 10.62 23.06 -71.10
CA GLN A 445 9.76 22.03 -71.67
C GLN A 445 10.55 20.94 -72.41
N VAL A 446 11.65 21.30 -73.05
CA VAL A 446 12.44 20.39 -73.89
C VAL A 446 13.51 19.63 -73.09
N LYS A 447 13.90 20.11 -71.90
CA LYS A 447 14.93 19.47 -71.09
C LYS A 447 14.51 18.10 -70.56
N ASP A 448 15.48 17.21 -70.41
CA ASP A 448 15.29 15.95 -69.69
C ASP A 448 15.21 16.14 -68.17
N ARG A 449 14.76 15.10 -67.46
CA ARG A 449 14.64 15.11 -65.98
C ARG A 449 15.97 15.30 -65.27
N GLU A 450 17.07 14.86 -65.87
CA GLU A 450 18.43 14.96 -65.32
C GLU A 450 19.11 16.30 -65.66
N THR A 451 18.52 17.11 -66.53
CA THR A 451 19.08 18.41 -66.93
C THR A 451 18.54 19.53 -66.03
N GLN A 452 19.45 20.34 -65.50
CA GLN A 452 19.14 21.52 -64.70
C GLN A 452 19.46 22.80 -65.47
N LEU A 453 18.61 23.81 -65.31
CA LEU A 453 18.73 25.10 -66.00
C LEU A 453 19.06 26.20 -65.00
N TYR A 454 20.05 27.01 -65.37
CA TYR A 454 20.55 28.12 -64.57
C TYR A 454 20.56 29.39 -65.42
N LYS A 455 20.28 30.54 -64.80
CA LYS A 455 20.35 31.83 -65.48
C LYS A 455 21.70 32.48 -65.20
N GLN A 456 22.49 32.65 -66.26
CA GLN A 456 23.74 33.42 -66.22
C GLN A 456 23.46 34.92 -66.04
N ALA A 457 24.31 35.61 -65.28
CA ALA A 457 24.24 37.05 -65.07
C ALA A 457 25.24 37.78 -66.00
N GLY A 458 24.73 38.73 -66.80
CA GLY A 458 25.56 39.59 -67.66
C GLY A 458 25.85 39.04 -69.07
N PRO A 459 26.45 39.85 -69.96
CA PRO A 459 26.96 39.37 -71.24
C PRO A 459 28.17 38.48 -70.96
N GLY A 460 28.19 37.26 -71.53
CA GLY A 460 29.13 36.17 -71.19
C GLY A 460 30.59 36.60 -71.03
N ILE A 461 31.35 35.95 -70.16
CA ILE A 461 32.12 34.72 -70.43
C ILE A 461 32.26 33.94 -69.10
N ILE A 462 32.39 32.61 -69.17
CA ILE A 462 32.73 31.74 -68.03
C ILE A 462 34.02 32.22 -67.36
#